data_AF-A0A0H3HIM5-F1
#
_entry.id   AF-A0A0H3HIM5-F1
#
_cell.length_a   1.000
_cell.length_b   1.000
_cell.length_c   1.000
_cell.angle_alpha   90.00
_cell.angle_beta   90.00
_cell.angle_gamma   90.00
#
_symmetry.space_group_name_H-M   'P 1'
#
loop_
_entity.id
_entity.type
_entity.pdbx_description
1 polymer ?
#
loop_
_entity_poly.entity_id
_entity_poly.type
_entity_poly.pdbx_seq_one_letter_code
_entity_poly.pdbx_strand_id
1 'polypeptide(L)'
;MGMADAKLTRVMVAFYTHSDNKDHDTVLNVLVKNKVSMFLSEDLASGENLGGDMEFSDPSTHQFDLALLSTTTTLGDLNVPVVNIHIQPNGHDRWIFDYTLSLYFDNGKTFSSSENGIILDQDNRDHTGVFQG
;
A
#
# COMPACT_ATOMS: atom_id res chain seq x y z
N MET A 1 -12.70 0.49 -26.63
CA MET A 1 -12.79 0.04 -25.24
C MET A 1 -13.32 1.20 -24.42
N GLY A 2 -14.38 0.99 -23.63
CA GLY A 2 -14.89 2.05 -22.75
C GLY A 2 -13.88 2.33 -21.64
N MET A 3 -13.98 3.49 -20.98
CA MET A 3 -13.08 3.79 -19.85
C MET A 3 -13.17 2.76 -18.73
N ALA A 4 -14.33 2.13 -18.54
CA ALA A 4 -14.56 1.14 -17.49
C ALA A 4 -13.83 -0.19 -17.72
N ASP A 5 -13.55 -0.57 -18.96
CA ASP A 5 -12.97 -1.90 -19.28
C ASP A 5 -11.45 -1.96 -19.09
N ALA A 6 -10.83 -0.84 -18.73
CA ALA A 6 -9.38 -0.75 -18.59
C ALA A 6 -8.90 -1.63 -17.45
N LYS A 7 -7.93 -2.51 -17.70
CA LYS A 7 -7.46 -3.49 -16.72
C LYS A 7 -6.41 -2.89 -15.80
N LEU A 8 -6.46 -3.25 -14.51
CA LEU A 8 -5.40 -2.95 -13.57
C LEU A 8 -4.13 -3.70 -13.97
N THR A 9 -3.02 -2.98 -14.17
CA THR A 9 -1.76 -3.54 -14.67
C THR A 9 -0.60 -3.36 -13.70
N ARG A 10 -0.70 -2.45 -12.74
CA ARG A 10 0.32 -2.26 -11.70
C ARG A 10 -0.29 -1.57 -10.49
N VAL A 11 0.19 -1.96 -9.32
CA VAL A 11 -0.05 -1.27 -8.05
C VAL A 11 1.31 -0.94 -7.45
N MET A 12 1.50 0.33 -7.08
CA MET A 12 2.76 0.80 -6.49
C MET A 12 2.45 1.54 -5.19
N VAL A 13 3.27 1.30 -4.16
CA VAL A 13 3.24 2.07 -2.91
C VAL A 13 4.56 2.82 -2.76
N ALA A 14 4.47 4.10 -2.39
CA ALA A 14 5.60 4.93 -2.01
C ALA A 14 5.46 5.27 -0.51
N PHE A 15 6.53 5.11 0.25
CA PHE A 15 6.63 5.49 1.65
C PHE A 15 7.56 6.67 1.81
N TYR A 16 7.19 7.60 2.68
CA TYR A 16 7.94 8.81 3.00
C TYR A 16 8.15 8.85 4.51
N THR A 17 9.33 8.43 4.94
CA THR A 17 9.69 8.43 6.36
C THR A 17 9.99 9.87 6.79
N HIS A 18 9.44 10.27 7.93
CA HIS A 18 9.79 11.53 8.59
C HIS A 18 9.67 11.38 10.11
N SER A 19 10.49 12.10 10.87
CA SER A 19 10.50 12.15 12.35
C SER A 19 10.90 10.86 13.09
N ASP A 20 10.78 9.68 12.47
CA ASP A 20 11.23 8.40 13.01
C ASP A 20 11.41 7.37 11.88
N ASN A 21 12.42 6.49 11.96
CA ASN A 21 12.80 5.55 10.88
C ASN A 21 11.97 4.26 10.91
N LYS A 22 12.09 3.44 9.85
CA LYS A 22 11.76 2.00 9.94
C LYS A 22 13.06 1.26 10.19
N ASP A 23 13.18 0.55 11.31
CA ASP A 23 14.39 -0.21 11.59
C ASP A 23 14.62 -1.33 10.55
N HIS A 24 15.88 -1.67 10.35
CA HIS A 24 16.32 -2.63 9.34
C HIS A 24 15.67 -4.01 9.49
N ASP A 25 15.37 -4.46 10.71
CA ASP A 25 14.78 -5.78 10.97
C ASP A 25 13.26 -5.76 11.18
N THR A 26 12.61 -4.61 10.96
CA THR A 26 11.14 -4.50 10.96
C THR A 26 10.57 -5.00 9.64
N VAL A 27 9.84 -6.11 9.67
CA VAL A 27 9.15 -6.63 8.47
C VAL A 27 8.00 -5.71 8.10
N LEU A 28 7.89 -5.36 6.82
CA LEU A 28 6.82 -4.53 6.27
C LEU A 28 5.97 -5.31 5.26
N ASN A 29 4.67 -5.45 5.53
CA ASN A 29 3.72 -6.10 4.63
C ASN A 29 2.64 -5.10 4.20
N VAL A 30 2.24 -5.17 2.93
CA VAL A 30 1.17 -4.35 2.36
C VAL A 30 0.19 -5.24 1.61
N LEU A 31 -1.10 -5.04 1.85
CA LEU A 31 -2.18 -5.70 1.13
C LEU A 31 -3.21 -4.67 0.68
N VAL A 32 -3.42 -4.57 -0.63
CA VAL A 32 -4.41 -3.70 -1.24
C VAL A 32 -5.61 -4.54 -1.63
N LYS A 33 -6.79 -4.13 -1.18
CA LYS A 33 -8.07 -4.80 -1.45
C LYS A 33 -9.03 -3.84 -2.14
N ASN A 34 -9.91 -4.35 -2.97
CA ASN A 34 -11.10 -3.66 -3.43
C ASN A 34 -12.30 -4.16 -2.63
N LYS A 35 -12.88 -3.30 -1.80
CA LYS A 35 -14.09 -3.63 -1.04
C LYS A 35 -15.31 -3.48 -1.96
N VAL A 36 -15.80 -4.61 -2.46
CA VAL A 36 -16.95 -4.67 -3.38
C VAL A 36 -18.26 -4.48 -2.61
N SER A 37 -18.37 -5.06 -1.41
CA SER A 37 -19.53 -4.91 -0.51
C SER A 37 -19.11 -4.94 0.97
N MET A 38 -20.08 -4.97 1.89
CA MET A 38 -19.80 -5.10 3.33
C MET A 38 -19.10 -6.41 3.69
N PHE A 39 -19.33 -7.49 2.91
CA PHE A 39 -18.82 -8.83 3.21
C PHE A 39 -17.85 -9.39 2.15
N LEU A 40 -17.70 -8.69 1.03
CA LEU A 40 -16.87 -9.13 -0.08
C LEU A 40 -15.78 -8.12 -0.36
N SER A 41 -14.55 -8.60 -0.34
CA SER A 41 -13.37 -7.89 -0.82
C SER A 41 -12.61 -8.77 -1.79
N GLU A 42 -12.11 -8.16 -2.86
CA GLU A 42 -11.12 -8.76 -3.76
C GLU A 42 -9.73 -8.28 -3.36
N ASP A 43 -8.76 -9.17 -3.23
CA ASP A 43 -7.37 -8.77 -3.03
C ASP A 43 -6.77 -8.36 -4.39
N LEU A 44 -6.31 -7.11 -4.49
CA LEU A 44 -5.80 -6.55 -5.74
C LEU A 44 -4.31 -6.81 -5.91
N ALA A 45 -3.52 -6.54 -4.86
CA ALA A 45 -2.07 -6.67 -4.90
C ALA A 45 -1.50 -6.78 -3.48
N SER A 46 -0.33 -7.41 -3.34
CA SER A 46 0.39 -7.50 -2.07
C SER A 46 1.89 -7.29 -2.22
N GLY A 47 2.51 -6.86 -1.13
CA GLY A 47 3.95 -6.82 -0.94
C GLY A 47 4.29 -7.47 0.39
N GLU A 48 5.18 -8.44 0.38
CA GLU A 48 5.64 -9.15 1.58
C GLU A 48 7.09 -8.78 1.87
N ASN A 49 7.38 -8.48 3.14
CA ASN A 49 8.69 -8.03 3.62
C ASN A 49 9.34 -6.96 2.72
N LEU A 50 8.58 -5.91 2.40
CA LEU A 50 9.03 -4.83 1.53
C LEU A 50 10.25 -4.13 2.12
N GLY A 51 11.31 -4.04 1.31
CA GLY A 51 12.61 -3.51 1.75
C GLY A 51 13.52 -4.57 2.39
N GLY A 52 12.98 -5.70 2.85
CA GLY A 52 13.75 -6.73 3.57
C GLY A 52 14.49 -6.12 4.75
N ASP A 53 15.80 -6.37 4.81
CA ASP A 53 16.67 -5.87 5.88
C ASP A 53 17.10 -4.40 5.70
N MET A 54 16.36 -3.63 4.89
CA MET A 54 16.65 -2.22 4.63
C MET A 54 16.02 -1.33 5.72
N GLU A 55 16.85 -0.49 6.33
CA GLU A 55 16.37 0.64 7.12
C GLU A 55 15.76 1.71 6.21
N PHE A 56 14.59 2.23 6.56
CA PHE A 56 14.05 3.44 5.90
C PHE A 56 14.39 4.63 6.77
N SER A 57 15.55 5.24 6.53
CA SER A 57 16.10 6.33 7.36
C SER A 57 15.17 7.54 7.43
N ASP A 58 15.27 8.34 8.49
CA ASP A 58 14.56 9.63 8.58
C ASP A 58 15.45 10.81 8.11
N PRO A 59 15.08 11.56 7.05
CA PRO A 59 14.00 11.30 6.10
C PRO A 59 14.44 10.39 4.95
N SER A 60 13.49 9.67 4.33
CA SER A 60 13.75 8.86 3.13
C SER A 60 12.50 8.66 2.29
N THR A 61 12.69 8.15 1.08
CA THR A 61 11.59 7.75 0.20
C THR A 61 11.89 6.40 -0.44
N HIS A 62 10.96 5.46 -0.30
CA HIS A 62 11.09 4.11 -0.84
C HIS A 62 9.83 3.74 -1.63
N GLN A 63 10.00 3.17 -2.83
CA GLN A 63 8.90 2.80 -3.72
C GLN A 63 8.96 1.32 -4.04
N PHE A 64 7.80 0.67 -4.00
CA PHE A 64 7.68 -0.75 -4.25
C PHE A 64 6.53 -1.04 -5.20
N ASP A 65 6.80 -1.87 -6.20
CA ASP A 65 5.77 -2.51 -6.98
C ASP A 65 5.22 -3.70 -6.20
N LEU A 66 3.90 -3.72 -6.05
CA LEU A 66 3.20 -4.82 -5.40
C LEU A 66 2.90 -5.90 -6.43
N ALA A 67 3.00 -7.16 -6.01
CA ALA A 67 2.59 -8.29 -6.82
C ALA A 67 1.08 -8.24 -7.03
N LEU A 68 0.63 -8.19 -8.28
CA LEU A 68 -0.79 -8.26 -8.59
C LEU A 68 -1.36 -9.64 -8.20
N LEU A 69 -2.44 -9.62 -7.43
CA LEU A 69 -3.19 -10.80 -7.03
C LEU A 69 -4.43 -10.98 -7.91
N SER A 70 -5.02 -9.89 -8.39
CA SER A 70 -6.04 -9.94 -9.43
C SER A 70 -5.46 -9.66 -10.82
N THR A 71 -5.90 -10.43 -11.80
CA THR A 71 -5.50 -10.31 -13.22
C THR A 71 -6.66 -9.87 -14.12
N THR A 72 -7.85 -9.72 -13.55
CA THR A 72 -9.09 -9.42 -14.29
C THR A 72 -9.77 -8.15 -13.83
N THR A 73 -9.41 -7.56 -12.68
CA THR A 73 -10.00 -6.31 -12.20
C THR A 73 -9.87 -5.21 -13.25
N THR A 74 -11.00 -4.62 -13.61
CA THR A 74 -11.07 -3.45 -14.46
C THR A 74 -11.35 -2.19 -13.65
N LEU A 75 -11.17 -1.02 -14.26
CA LEU A 75 -11.48 0.26 -13.64
C LEU A 75 -12.95 0.35 -13.21
N GLY A 76 -13.87 -0.26 -13.96
CA GLY A 76 -15.29 -0.32 -13.63
C GLY A 76 -15.63 -1.22 -12.45
N ASP A 77 -14.74 -2.15 -12.08
CA ASP A 77 -14.91 -3.04 -10.94
C ASP A 77 -14.46 -2.39 -9.61
N LEU A 78 -13.66 -1.33 -9.69
CA LEU A 78 -13.20 -0.62 -8.48
C LEU A 78 -14.36 0.11 -7.81
N ASN A 79 -14.57 -0.20 -6.54
CA ASN A 79 -15.58 0.45 -5.71
C ASN A 79 -14.91 1.25 -4.60
N VAL A 80 -14.28 0.55 -3.65
CA VAL A 80 -13.55 1.18 -2.54
C VAL A 80 -12.23 0.44 -2.33
N PRO A 81 -11.15 0.86 -3.01
CA PRO A 81 -9.83 0.33 -2.72
C PRO A 81 -9.41 0.70 -1.29
N VAL A 82 -8.79 -0.24 -0.59
CA VAL A 82 -8.33 -0.12 0.79
C VAL A 82 -6.91 -0.68 0.85
N VAL A 83 -6.00 0.07 1.47
CA VAL A 83 -4.65 -0.40 1.77
C VAL A 83 -4.57 -0.83 3.23
N ASN A 84 -3.98 -1.99 3.46
CA ASN A 84 -3.64 -2.49 4.79
C ASN A 84 -2.13 -2.56 4.86
N ILE A 85 -1.55 -1.90 5.86
CA ILE A 85 -0.11 -1.90 6.12
C ILE A 85 0.10 -2.55 7.47
N HIS A 86 0.98 -3.54 7.52
CA HIS A 86 1.30 -4.28 8.73
C HIS A 86 2.81 -4.31 8.95
N ILE A 87 3.25 -4.05 10.17
CA ILE A 87 4.64 -4.19 10.57
C ILE A 87 4.84 -5.32 11.58
N GLN A 88 6.01 -5.96 11.55
CA GLN A 88 6.47 -6.87 12.60
C GLN A 88 7.86 -6.43 13.04
N PRO A 89 7.94 -5.47 13.98
CA PRO A 89 9.22 -5.00 14.50
C PRO A 89 9.86 -6.06 15.39
N ASN A 90 11.19 -6.06 15.42
CA ASN A 90 11.97 -6.85 16.36
C ASN A 90 12.43 -5.97 17.53
N GLY A 91 11.74 -6.07 18.66
CA GLY A 91 12.00 -5.21 19.82
C GLY A 91 11.10 -3.98 19.84
N HIS A 92 11.69 -2.81 20.09
CA HIS A 92 10.98 -1.53 20.16
C HIS A 92 11.39 -0.68 18.97
N ASP A 93 10.49 -0.57 17.99
CA ASP A 93 10.63 0.27 16.82
C ASP A 93 9.34 1.09 16.67
N ARG A 94 9.48 2.36 16.32
CA ARG A 94 8.36 3.25 16.03
C ARG A 94 8.65 3.92 14.70
N TRP A 95 7.83 3.62 13.71
CA TRP A 95 7.98 4.20 12.38
C TRP A 95 6.89 5.24 12.12
N ILE A 96 7.33 6.44 11.75
CA ILE A 96 6.45 7.55 11.36
C ILE A 96 6.62 7.81 9.86
N PHE A 97 5.51 7.75 9.13
CA PHE A 97 5.56 7.88 7.68
C PHE A 97 4.28 8.45 7.08
N ASP A 98 4.43 8.99 5.87
CA ASP A 98 3.35 9.18 4.92
C ASP A 98 3.45 8.09 3.85
N TYR A 99 2.36 7.84 3.12
CA TYR A 99 2.43 6.98 1.94
C TYR A 99 1.57 7.49 0.80
N THR A 100 1.90 7.04 -0.41
CA THR A 100 1.08 7.21 -1.62
C THR A 100 0.88 5.86 -2.29
N LEU A 101 -0.37 5.46 -2.48
CA LEU A 101 -0.76 4.29 -3.25
C LEU A 101 -1.17 4.73 -4.66
N SER A 102 -0.63 4.08 -5.69
CA SER A 102 -0.93 4.35 -7.10
C SER A 102 -1.41 3.10 -7.83
N LEU A 103 -2.52 3.23 -8.55
CA LEU A 103 -3.13 2.20 -9.39
C LEU A 103 -2.97 2.59 -10.86
N TYR A 104 -2.38 1.71 -11.67
CA TYR A 104 -2.12 1.95 -13.09
C TYR A 104 -2.94 1.00 -13.95
N PHE A 105 -3.46 1.53 -15.06
CA PHE A 105 -4.33 0.80 -15.97
C PHE A 105 -3.73 0.68 -17.37
N ASP A 106 -4.13 -0.36 -18.11
CA ASP A 106 -3.65 -0.63 -19.48
C ASP A 106 -3.98 0.48 -20.50
N ASN A 107 -4.99 1.31 -20.23
CA ASN A 107 -5.33 2.48 -21.02
C ASN A 107 -4.46 3.72 -20.70
N GLY A 108 -3.45 3.57 -19.84
CA GLY A 108 -2.53 4.63 -19.44
C GLY A 108 -3.06 5.55 -18.33
N LYS A 109 -4.26 5.30 -17.78
CA LYS A 109 -4.74 6.03 -16.60
C LYS A 109 -4.00 5.60 -15.35
N THR A 110 -3.79 6.56 -14.47
CA THR A 110 -3.26 6.35 -13.13
C THR A 110 -4.15 7.08 -12.14
N PHE A 111 -4.44 6.43 -11.02
CA PHE A 111 -5.09 7.04 -9.87
C PHE A 111 -4.17 6.90 -8.67
N SER A 112 -4.08 7.94 -7.85
CA SER A 112 -3.26 7.91 -6.64
C SER A 112 -4.01 8.49 -5.45
N SER A 113 -3.76 7.93 -4.27
CA SER A 113 -4.27 8.39 -2.97
C SER A 113 -3.10 8.43 -1.99
N SER A 114 -3.08 9.44 -1.13
CA SER A 114 -2.03 9.62 -0.12
C SER A 114 -2.63 9.81 1.26
N GLU A 115 -1.93 9.34 2.28
CA GLU A 115 -2.27 9.57 3.69
C GLU A 115 -1.00 9.91 4.45
N ASN A 116 -1.12 10.79 5.45
CA ASN A 116 0.01 11.39 6.15
C ASN A 116 -0.05 11.14 7.66
N GLY A 117 1.10 11.09 8.30
CA GLY A 117 1.26 11.03 9.75
C GLY A 117 0.87 9.68 10.34
N ILE A 118 1.10 8.59 9.59
CA ILE A 118 0.88 7.24 10.10
C ILE A 118 1.99 6.91 11.08
N ILE A 119 1.61 6.38 12.25
CA ILE A 119 2.54 5.96 13.30
C ILE A 119 2.25 4.50 13.62
N LEU A 120 3.22 3.64 13.35
CA LEU A 120 3.16 2.23 13.72
C LEU A 120 4.31 1.89 14.66
N ASP A 121 4.06 1.00 15.61
CA ASP A 121 5.04 0.51 16.56
C ASP A 121 4.74 -0.94 16.99
N GLN A 122 5.49 -1.46 17.96
CA GLN A 122 5.30 -2.84 18.43
C GLN A 122 3.93 -3.12 19.06
N ASP A 123 3.21 -2.09 19.52
CA ASP A 123 1.92 -2.16 20.18
C ASP A 123 0.77 -1.75 19.24
N ASN A 124 1.06 -1.01 18.16
CA ASN A 124 0.16 -0.61 17.09
C ASN A 124 0.76 -0.95 15.72
N ARG A 125 0.55 -2.19 15.27
CA ARG A 125 1.24 -2.75 14.10
C ARG A 125 0.51 -2.58 12.78
N ASP A 126 -0.75 -2.18 12.83
CA ASP A 126 -1.66 -2.24 11.69
C ASP A 126 -2.22 -0.86 11.35
N HIS A 127 -2.16 -0.50 10.08
CA HIS A 127 -2.88 0.64 9.50
C HIS A 127 -3.85 0.18 8.42
N THR A 128 -5.00 0.85 8.34
CA THR A 128 -5.96 0.67 7.24
C THR A 128 -6.34 2.04 6.69
N GLY A 129 -5.99 2.27 5.42
CA GLY A 129 -6.31 3.50 4.70
C GLY A 129 -7.31 3.23 3.59
N VAL A 130 -8.32 4.08 3.45
CA VAL A 130 -9.26 4.04 2.32
C VAL A 130 -8.71 4.91 1.19
N PHE A 131 -8.68 4.38 -0.03
CA PHE A 131 -8.27 5.13 -1.21
C PHE A 131 -9.27 6.26 -1.48
N GLN A 132 -8.78 7.50 -1.53
CA GLN A 132 -9.55 8.69 -1.85
C GLN A 132 -8.89 9.36 -3.07
N GLY A 133 -9.49 9.21 -4.24
CA GLY A 133 -8.97 9.76 -5.50
C GLY A 133 -10.00 9.79 -6.61
#